data_AF-A0AAW7K6V7-F1
#
_entry.id   AF-A0AAW7K6V7-F1
#
_cell.length_a   1.000
_cell.length_b   1.000
_cell.length_c   1.000
_cell.angle_alpha   90.00
_cell.angle_beta   90.00
_cell.angle_gamma   90.00
#
_symmetry.space_group_name_H-M   'P 1'
#
loop_
_entity.id
_entity.type
_entity.pdbx_description
1 polymer ?
#
loop_
_entity_poly.entity_id
_entity_poly.type
_entity_poly.pdbx_seq_one_letter_code
_entity_poly.pdbx_strand_id
1 'polypeptide(L)'
;MKYVYTVLFLLIVTLTTLFVFQNSGAVQVSLLFNQIILPMSVLIVLIYFLGMLTGGILLTLMNKLIRKVITKTDNKTDSKNAANGR
;
A
#
# COMPACT_ATOMS: atom_id res chain seq x y z
N MET A 1 -1.64 -31.53 5.11
CA MET A 1 -1.63 -30.27 4.32
C MET A 1 -3.04 -29.77 3.95
N LYS A 2 -3.94 -30.58 3.36
CA LYS A 2 -5.29 -30.13 2.94
C LYS A 2 -6.17 -29.54 4.06
N TYR A 3 -6.16 -30.12 5.26
CA TYR A 3 -6.95 -29.63 6.39
C TYR A 3 -6.50 -28.26 6.92
N VAL A 4 -5.23 -27.91 6.77
CA VAL A 4 -4.70 -26.61 7.21
C VAL A 4 -5.29 -25.49 6.37
N TYR A 5 -5.38 -25.70 5.05
CA TYR A 5 -6.03 -24.74 4.15
C TYR A 5 -7.53 -24.61 4.42
N THR A 6 -8.22 -25.71 4.71
CA THR A 6 -9.65 -25.67 5.04
C THR A 6 -9.92 -24.94 6.34
N VAL A 7 -9.14 -25.21 7.40
CA VAL A 7 -9.29 -24.52 8.69
C VAL A 7 -8.94 -23.04 8.56
N LEU A 8 -7.87 -22.71 7.84
CA LEU A 8 -7.47 -21.31 7.61
C LEU A 8 -8.52 -20.55 6.79
N PHE A 9 -9.10 -21.18 5.77
CA PHE A 9 -10.18 -20.60 4.97
C PHE A 9 -11.44 -20.38 5.82
N LEU A 10 -11.85 -21.37 6.62
CA LEU A 10 -13.00 -21.24 7.51
C LEU A 10 -12.80 -20.11 8.53
N LEU A 11 -11.58 -19.97 9.04
CA LEU A 11 -11.19 -18.94 10.00
C LEU A 11 -11.22 -17.55 9.38
N ILE A 12 -10.69 -17.38 8.17
CA ILE A 12 -10.75 -16.12 7.41
C ILE A 12 -12.21 -15.74 7.13
N VAL A 13 -13.03 -16.67 6.61
CA VAL A 13 -14.44 -16.42 6.33
C VAL A 13 -15.18 -15.98 7.60
N THR A 14 -14.98 -16.70 8.71
CA THR A 14 -15.60 -16.38 9.99
C THR A 14 -15.18 -15.01 10.51
N LEU A 15 -13.88 -14.68 10.44
CA LEU A 15 -13.37 -13.37 10.82
C LEU A 15 -13.95 -12.26 9.94
N THR A 16 -14.03 -12.46 8.62
CA THR A 16 -14.61 -11.46 7.70
C THR A 16 -16.09 -11.27 7.96
N THR A 17 -16.86 -12.34 8.16
CA THR A 17 -18.29 -12.26 8.48
C THR A 17 -18.53 -11.56 9.82
N LEU A 18 -17.78 -11.92 10.87
CA LEU A 18 -17.85 -11.25 12.17
C LEU A 18 -17.44 -9.79 12.09
N PHE A 19 -16.39 -9.49 11.33
CA PHE A 19 -15.93 -8.13 11.11
C PHE A 19 -17.01 -7.29 10.42
N VAL A 20 -17.67 -7.80 9.37
CA VAL A 20 -18.78 -7.09 8.70
C VAL A 20 -20.00 -6.93 9.62
N PHE A 21 -20.37 -7.97 10.36
CA PHE A 21 -21.54 -7.96 11.23
C PHE A 21 -21.37 -7.02 12.44
N GLN A 22 -20.18 -7.00 13.05
CA GLN A 22 -19.85 -6.11 14.17
C GLN A 22 -19.59 -4.67 13.71
N ASN A 23 -18.97 -4.48 12.55
CA ASN A 23 -18.74 -3.17 11.94
C ASN A 23 -19.88 -2.78 10.99
N SER A 24 -21.12 -3.17 11.35
CA SER A 24 -22.37 -2.72 10.73
C SER A 24 -22.77 -1.30 11.16
N GLY A 25 -22.01 -0.71 12.10
CA GLY A 25 -22.09 0.70 12.43
C GLY A 25 -21.94 1.56 11.17
N ALA A 26 -23.03 2.27 10.85
CA ALA A 26 -23.09 3.18 9.73
C ALA A 26 -22.27 4.43 10.06
N VAL A 27 -21.09 4.57 9.43
CA VAL A 27 -20.25 5.75 9.59
C VAL A 27 -20.65 6.75 8.53
N GLN A 28 -21.01 7.95 8.98
CA GLN A 28 -21.27 9.07 8.11
C GLN A 28 -19.93 9.68 7.71
N VAL A 29 -19.57 9.56 6.43
CA VAL A 29 -18.39 10.18 5.86
C VAL A 29 -18.86 11.42 5.11
N SER A 30 -18.45 12.59 5.60
CA SER A 30 -18.74 13.86 4.95
C SER A 30 -17.55 14.28 4.10
N LEU A 31 -17.72 14.30 2.77
CA LEU A 31 -16.71 14.76 1.83
C LEU A 31 -17.14 16.11 1.25
N LEU A 32 -16.61 17.18 1.85
CA LEU A 32 -16.75 18.59 1.46
C LEU A 32 -18.20 19.13 1.44
N PHE A 33 -19.07 18.60 0.58
CA PHE A 33 -20.50 18.93 0.50
C PHE A 33 -21.41 17.69 0.40
N ASN A 34 -20.83 16.50 0.27
CA ASN A 34 -21.57 15.27 0.05
C ASN A 34 -21.46 14.33 1.26
N GLN A 35 -22.60 13.83 1.71
CA GLN A 35 -22.70 12.97 2.88
C GLN A 35 -22.99 11.56 2.39
N ILE A 36 -22.06 10.64 2.65
CA ILE A 36 -22.23 9.24 2.27
C ILE A 36 -22.20 8.41 3.54
N ILE A 37 -23.23 7.58 3.70
CA ILE A 37 -23.35 6.64 4.80
C ILE A 37 -22.78 5.31 4.31
N LEU A 38 -21.67 4.89 4.89
CA LEU A 38 -21.00 3.63 4.53
C LEU A 38 -20.81 2.76 5.79
N PRO A 39 -20.95 1.43 5.68
CA PRO A 39 -20.57 0.52 6.76
C PRO A 39 -19.08 0.69 7.10
N MET A 40 -18.74 0.75 8.38
CA MET A 40 -17.36 0.98 8.84
C MET A 40 -16.37 -0.06 8.28
N SER A 41 -16.83 -1.31 8.11
CA SER A 41 -16.06 -2.40 7.49
C SER A 41 -15.63 -2.08 6.05
N VAL A 42 -16.56 -1.60 5.22
CA VAL A 42 -16.31 -1.25 3.82
C VAL A 42 -15.32 -0.09 3.75
N LEU A 43 -15.48 0.91 4.63
CA LEU A 43 -14.59 2.06 4.70
C LEU A 43 -13.15 1.65 5.04
N ILE A 44 -12.95 0.78 6.02
CA ILE A 44 -11.62 0.29 6.43
C ILE A 44 -10.94 -0.48 5.28
N VAL A 45 -11.67 -1.38 4.61
CA VAL A 45 -11.12 -2.12 3.46
C VAL A 45 -10.72 -1.15 2.34
N LEU A 46 -11.58 -0.19 2.02
CA LEU A 46 -11.33 0.78 0.96
C LEU A 46 -10.10 1.65 1.26
N ILE A 47 -9.98 2.16 2.49
CA ILE A 47 -8.83 2.96 2.94
C ILE A 47 -7.55 2.12 2.94
N TYR A 48 -7.62 0.85 3.36
CA TYR A 48 -6.47 -0.05 3.34
C TYR A 48 -5.94 -0.27 1.92
N PHE A 49 -6.85 -0.53 0.97
CA PHE A 49 -6.50 -0.65 -0.45
C PHE A 49 -5.92 0.65 -1.00
N LEU A 50 -6.52 1.80 -0.69
CA LEU A 50 -5.99 3.11 -1.09
C LEU A 50 -4.61 3.38 -0.52
N GLY A 51 -4.38 3.03 0.76
CA GLY A 51 -3.10 3.16 1.43
C GLY A 51 -2.04 2.24 0.82
N MET A 52 -2.39 0.99 0.50
CA MET A 52 -1.49 0.05 -0.16
C MET A 52 -1.13 0.51 -1.56
N LEU A 53 -2.10 1.02 -2.32
CA LEU A 53 -1.90 1.52 -3.68
C LEU A 53 -1.05 2.80 -3.67
N THR A 54 -1.36 3.75 -2.81
CA THR A 54 -0.60 5.01 -2.66
C THR A 54 0.81 4.74 -2.12
N GLY A 55 0.95 3.91 -1.10
CA GLY A 55 2.23 3.54 -0.50
C GLY A 55 3.12 2.77 -1.48
N GLY A 56 2.55 1.82 -2.24
CA GLY A 56 3.29 1.08 -3.27
C GLY A 56 3.83 2.00 -4.38
N ILE A 57 3.02 2.94 -4.84
CA ILE A 57 3.45 3.95 -5.82
C ILE A 57 4.56 4.82 -5.24
N LEU A 58 4.37 5.36 -4.03
CA LEU A 58 5.34 6.24 -3.37
C LEU A 58 6.70 5.57 -3.16
N LEU A 59 6.69 4.33 -2.67
CA LEU A 59 7.90 3.51 -2.49
C LEU A 59 8.63 3.29 -3.81
N THR A 60 7.88 3.00 -4.89
CA THR A 60 8.45 2.78 -6.23
C THR A 60 9.10 4.05 -6.77
N LEU A 61 8.44 5.21 -6.62
CA LEU A 61 8.96 6.50 -7.02
C LEU A 61 10.22 6.89 -6.23
N MET A 62 10.20 6.72 -4.90
CA MET A 62 11.37 6.97 -4.05
C MET A 62 12.56 6.10 -4.48
N ASN A 63 12.35 4.81 -4.69
CA ASN A 63 13.41 3.91 -5.12
C ASN A 63 14.00 4.32 -6.47
N LYS A 64 13.16 4.79 -7.40
CA LYS A 64 13.61 5.26 -8.73
C LYS A 64 14.43 6.55 -8.63
N LEU A 65 14.04 7.47 -7.74
CA LEU A 65 14.79 8.70 -7.48
C LEU A 65 16.16 8.42 -6.86
N ILE A 66 16.20 7.56 -5.84
CA ILE A 66 17.45 7.19 -5.15
C ILE A 66 18.41 6.51 -6.14
N ARG A 67 17.94 5.54 -6.94
CA ARG A 67 18.76 4.89 -7.97
C ARG A 67 19.32 5.89 -8.99
N LYS A 68 18.52 6.87 -9.40
CA LYS A 68 18.94 7.91 -10.35
C LYS A 68 20.03 8.81 -9.78
N VAL A 69 19.99 9.10 -8.48
CA VAL A 69 21.02 9.88 -7.78
C VAL A 69 22.32 9.07 -7.70
N ILE A 70 22.24 7.79 -7.33
CA ILE A 70 23.42 6.92 -7.19
C ILE A 70 24.13 6.72 -8.54
N THR A 71 23.40 6.39 -9.62
CA THR A 71 24.00 6.19 -10.95
C THR A 71 24.57 7.46 -11.57
N LYS A 72 24.06 8.64 -11.19
CA LYS A 72 24.62 9.93 -11.61
C LYS A 72 25.94 10.23 -10.90
N THR A 73 26.09 9.81 -9.65
CA THR A 73 27.32 10.00 -8.87
C THR A 73 28.45 9.09 -9.35
N ASP A 74 28.13 7.85 -9.75
CA ASP A 74 29.12 6.91 -10.32
C ASP A 74 29.69 7.40 -11.64
N ASN A 75 28.83 7.76 -12.62
CA ASN A 75 29.28 8.26 -13.92
C ASN A 75 30.14 9.54 -13.82
N LYS A 76 29.86 10.40 -12.83
CA LYS A 76 30.65 11.61 -12.60
C LYS A 76 32.05 11.31 -12.04
N THR A 77 32.18 10.24 -11.27
CA THR A 77 33.45 9.82 -10.65
C THR A 77 34.35 9.13 -11.68
N ASP A 78 33.79 8.27 -12.53
CA ASP A 78 34.52 7.63 -13.63
C ASP A 78 34.99 8.64 -14.68
N SER A 79 34.14 9.61 -15.06
CA SER A 79 34.54 10.66 -16.00
C SER A 79 35.66 11.55 -15.45
N LYS A 80 35.73 11.74 -14.13
CA LYS A 80 36.77 12.57 -13.49
C LYS A 80 38.11 11.83 -13.40
N ASN A 81 38.08 10.53 -13.11
CA ASN A 81 39.28 9.68 -13.10
C ASN A 81 39.85 9.48 -14.51
N ALA A 82 39.00 9.33 -15.53
CA ALA A 82 39.44 9.24 -16.93
C ALA A 82 40.08 10.54 -17.46
N ALA A 83 39.71 11.69 -16.91
CA ALA A 83 40.28 13.00 -17.27
C ALA A 83 41.59 13.32 -16.52
N ASN A 84 41.80 12.77 -15.33
CA ASN A 84 42.99 13.02 -14.49
C ASN A 84 44.10 11.97 -14.67
N GLY A 85 43.85 10.89 -15.41
CA GLY A 85 44.82 9.83 -15.73
C GLY A 85 45.62 10.07 -17.01
N ARG A 86 45.68 11.32 -17.49
CA ARG A 86 46.52 11.77 -18.62
C ARG A 86 47.50 12.83 -18.16
#